data_AF-A0A962ZBM3-F1
#
_entry.id   AF-A0A962ZBM3-F1
#
_cell.length_a   1.000
_cell.length_b   1.000
_cell.length_c   1.000
_cell.angle_alpha   90.00
_cell.angle_beta   90.00
_cell.angle_gamma   90.00
#
_symmetry.space_group_name_H-M   'P 1'
#
loop_
_entity.id
_entity.type
_entity.pdbx_description
1 polymer ?
#
loop_
_entity_poly.entity_id
_entity_poly.type
_entity_poly.pdbx_seq_one_letter_code
_entity_poly.pdbx_strand_id
1 'polypeptide(L)'
;GYYGLVTGRILHSAEARYYLYVNFGDRWSEDFTLRVPKDDINPLRRAGLDLMLLEGQTVRVRGWVFEENGPMIEIRHRHAVEVLG
;
A
#
# COMPACT_ATOMS: atom_id res chain seq x y z
N GLY A 1 15.30 7.65 5.26
CA GLY A 1 14.52 6.81 4.33
C GLY A 1 15.32 6.60 3.06
N TYR A 2 15.06 5.50 2.36
CA TYR A 2 15.59 5.24 1.02
C TYR A 2 14.43 5.14 0.04
N TYR A 3 14.68 5.40 -1.24
CA TYR A 3 13.68 5.15 -2.28
C TYR A 3 13.70 3.66 -2.63
N GLY A 4 12.57 3.00 -2.47
CA GLY A 4 12.42 1.56 -2.65
C GLY A 4 11.44 1.21 -3.76
N LEU A 5 11.66 0.01 -4.31
CA LEU A 5 10.73 -0.69 -5.19
C LEU A 5 10.43 -2.04 -4.54
N VAL A 6 9.18 -2.25 -4.12
CA VAL A 6 8.75 -3.44 -3.40
C VAL A 6 7.76 -4.19 -4.26
N THR A 7 7.93 -5.51 -4.38
CA THR A 7 6.97 -6.39 -5.07
C THR A 7 6.44 -7.39 -4.06
N GLY A 8 5.13 -7.61 -4.03
CA GLY A 8 4.56 -8.66 -3.22
C GLY A 8 3.05 -8.78 -3.38
N ARG A 9 2.48 -9.80 -2.74
CA ARG A 9 1.06 -10.10 -2.78
C ARG A 9 0.35 -9.35 -1.66
N ILE A 10 -0.74 -8.66 -1.98
CA ILE A 10 -1.59 -8.06 -0.96
C ILE A 10 -2.35 -9.19 -0.26
N LEU A 11 -2.18 -9.30 1.05
CA LEU A 11 -2.89 -10.29 1.87
C LEU A 11 -4.12 -9.69 2.52
N HIS A 12 -4.03 -8.45 3.02
CA HIS A 12 -5.14 -7.82 3.70
C HIS A 12 -5.14 -6.29 3.52
N SER A 13 -6.32 -5.69 3.37
CA SER A 13 -6.53 -4.25 3.31
C SER A 13 -7.59 -3.80 4.30
N ALA A 14 -7.29 -2.80 5.12
CA ALA A 14 -8.21 -2.29 6.13
C ALA A 14 -8.16 -0.76 6.27
N GLU A 15 -9.33 -0.12 6.22
CA GLU A 15 -9.47 1.30 6.55
C GLU A 15 -9.47 1.52 8.07
N ALA A 16 -8.68 2.47 8.52
CA ALA A 16 -8.61 2.97 9.88
C ALA A 16 -9.07 4.44 9.96
N ARG A 17 -8.86 5.08 11.12
CA ARG A 17 -9.31 6.47 11.35
C ARG A 17 -8.73 7.45 10.31
N TYR A 18 -7.44 7.34 10.01
CA TYR A 18 -6.71 8.31 9.20
C TYR A 18 -6.09 7.72 7.92
N TYR A 19 -6.00 6.39 7.83
CA TYR A 19 -5.31 5.71 6.74
C TYR A 19 -6.07 4.46 6.31
N LEU A 20 -5.87 4.05 5.06
CA LEU A 20 -6.04 2.67 4.61
C LEU A 20 -4.67 1.98 4.71
N TYR A 21 -4.62 0.84 5.39
CA TYR A 21 -3.43 -0.01 5.46
C TYR A 21 -3.59 -1.20 4.53
N VAL A 22 -2.52 -1.56 3.82
CA VAL A 22 -2.45 -2.69 2.90
C VAL A 22 -1.22 -3.51 3.26
N ASN A 23 -1.45 -4.72 3.74
CA ASN A 23 -0.44 -5.58 4.33
C ASN A 23 -0.04 -6.70 3.37
N PHE A 24 1.25 -7.03 3.38
CA PHE A 24 1.86 -8.05 2.52
C PHE A 24 2.14 -9.36 3.28
N GLY A 25 2.00 -9.34 4.61
CA GLY A 25 2.20 -10.47 5.52
C GLY A 25 1.15 -10.56 6.60
N ASP A 26 1.09 -11.73 7.25
CA ASP A 26 0.15 -12.01 8.34
C ASP A 26 0.44 -11.19 9.61
N ARG A 27 1.70 -10.76 9.80
CA ARG A 27 2.09 -9.83 10.88
C ARG A 27 2.59 -8.52 10.31
N TRP A 28 1.76 -7.50 10.39
CA TRP A 28 2.06 -6.12 9.98
C TRP A 28 3.32 -5.53 10.66
N SER A 29 3.66 -5.98 11.88
CA SER A 29 4.83 -5.49 12.62
C SER A 29 6.16 -6.14 12.19
N GLU A 30 6.09 -7.21 11.41
CA GLU A 30 7.25 -7.98 10.93
C GLU A 30 7.37 -7.92 9.39
N ASP A 31 6.39 -7.34 8.70
CA ASP A 31 6.33 -7.29 7.24
C ASP A 31 6.07 -5.88 6.70
N PHE A 32 6.27 -5.73 5.40
CA PHE A 32 6.08 -4.50 4.67
C PHE A 32 4.60 -4.13 4.55
N THR A 33 4.33 -2.83 4.72
CA THR A 33 2.96 -2.28 4.69
C THR A 33 2.89 -1.08 3.76
N LEU A 34 1.80 -0.94 3.00
CA LEU A 34 1.44 0.34 2.40
C LEU A 34 0.43 1.05 3.30
N ARG A 35 0.55 2.37 3.36
CA ARG A 35 -0.53 3.21 3.89
C ARG A 35 -0.99 4.23 2.86
N VAL A 36 -2.27 4.55 2.90
CA VAL A 36 -2.88 5.59 2.07
C VAL A 36 -3.59 6.57 3.00
N PRO A 37 -3.25 7.88 2.97
CA PRO A 37 -4.02 8.88 3.71
C PRO A 37 -5.49 8.85 3.30
N LYS A 38 -6.40 9.01 4.25
CA LYS A 38 -7.85 8.89 4.00
C LYS A 38 -8.35 9.80 2.88
N ASP A 39 -7.79 10.99 2.77
CA ASP A 39 -8.13 11.98 1.74
C ASP A 39 -7.68 11.56 0.33
N ASP A 40 -6.68 10.67 0.23
CA ASP A 40 -6.14 10.16 -1.05
C ASP A 40 -6.86 8.89 -1.54
N ILE A 41 -7.65 8.21 -0.70
CA ILE A 41 -8.38 6.98 -1.08
C ILE A 41 -9.34 7.24 -2.26
N ASN A 42 -10.21 8.25 -2.15
CA ASN A 42 -11.19 8.56 -3.19
C ASN A 42 -10.56 9.07 -4.50
N PRO A 43 -9.53 9.95 -4.48
CA PRO A 43 -8.72 10.27 -5.65
C PRO A 43 -8.11 9.03 -6.33
N LEU A 44 -7.54 8.09 -5.58
CA LEU A 44 -6.95 6.86 -6.13
C LEU A 44 -8.00 5.97 -6.79
N ARG A 45 -9.15 5.75 -6.12
CA ARG A 45 -10.28 5.00 -6.69
C ARG A 45 -10.76 5.61 -8.00
N ARG A 46 -10.93 6.94 -8.06
CA ARG A 46 -11.29 7.66 -9.30
C ARG A 46 -10.23 7.52 -10.40
N ALA A 47 -8.96 7.35 -10.03
CA ALA A 47 -7.88 7.08 -10.97
C ALA A 47 -7.77 5.59 -11.35
N GLY A 48 -8.73 4.75 -10.94
CA GLY A 48 -8.79 3.32 -11.26
C GLY A 48 -7.90 2.44 -10.38
N LEU A 49 -7.52 2.89 -9.19
CA LEU A 49 -6.79 2.10 -8.21
C LEU A 49 -7.59 2.02 -6.91
N ASP A 50 -8.30 0.91 -6.70
CA ASP A 50 -8.93 0.59 -5.42
C ASP A 50 -8.17 -0.54 -4.73
N LEU A 51 -7.28 -0.19 -3.80
CA LEU A 51 -6.44 -1.17 -3.11
C LEU A 51 -7.24 -2.19 -2.29
N MET A 52 -8.47 -1.84 -1.86
CA MET A 52 -9.34 -2.79 -1.17
C MET A 52 -9.83 -3.93 -2.06
N LEU A 53 -9.83 -3.75 -3.38
CA LEU A 53 -10.24 -4.76 -4.35
C LEU A 53 -9.06 -5.59 -4.86
N LEU A 54 -7.85 -5.37 -4.33
CA LEU A 54 -6.63 -6.03 -4.79
C LEU A 54 -6.11 -7.10 -3.81
N GLU A 55 -6.88 -7.46 -2.78
CA GLU A 55 -6.52 -8.62 -1.95
C GLU A 55 -6.33 -9.87 -2.82
N GLY A 56 -5.24 -10.58 -2.58
CA GLY A 56 -4.83 -11.73 -3.36
C GLY A 56 -4.03 -11.40 -4.64
N GLN A 57 -3.97 -10.13 -5.08
CA GLN A 57 -3.20 -9.72 -6.25
C GLN A 57 -1.75 -9.41 -5.90
N THR A 58 -0.84 -9.62 -6.85
CA THR A 58 0.55 -9.17 -6.74
C THR A 58 0.68 -7.75 -7.29
N VAL A 59 1.36 -6.89 -6.54
CA VAL A 59 1.62 -5.50 -6.94
C VAL A 59 3.10 -5.18 -6.82
N ARG A 60 3.55 -4.22 -7.62
CA ARG A 60 4.82 -3.55 -7.47
C ARG A 60 4.58 -2.11 -7.06
N VAL A 61 5.27 -1.67 -6.02
CA VAL A 61 5.07 -0.37 -5.40
C VAL A 61 6.39 0.37 -5.27
N ARG A 62 6.36 1.68 -5.51
CA ARG A 62 7.54 2.56 -5.49
C ARG A 62 7.31 3.79 -4.64
N GLY A 63 8.30 4.15 -3.84
CA GLY A 63 8.20 5.31 -2.95
C GLY A 63 9.32 5.36 -1.92
N TRP A 64 9.25 6.36 -1.06
CA TRP A 64 10.18 6.49 0.07
C TRP A 64 9.78 5.53 1.19
N VAL A 65 10.71 4.67 1.57
CA VAL A 65 10.52 3.75 2.70
C VAL A 65 10.82 4.46 4.02
N PHE A 66 9.90 4.31 4.97
CA PHE A 66 10.04 4.76 6.36
C PHE A 66 9.63 3.67 7.34
N GLU A 67 10.01 3.83 8.61
CA GLU A 67 9.69 2.88 9.68
C GLU A 67 8.60 3.44 10.59
N GLU A 68 7.48 2.74 10.71
CA GLU A 68 6.42 3.04 11.69
C GLU A 68 5.78 1.72 12.13
N ASN A 69 6.40 1.06 13.11
CA ASN A 69 6.11 -0.33 13.48
C ASN A 69 6.35 -1.33 12.33
N GLY A 70 7.40 -1.12 11.54
CA GLY A 70 7.74 -1.91 10.36
C GLY A 70 7.99 -1.04 9.13
N PRO A 71 8.57 -1.60 8.06
CA PRO A 71 8.91 -0.86 6.85
C PRO A 71 7.65 -0.54 6.04
N MET A 72 7.51 0.72 5.61
CA MET A 72 6.31 1.20 4.93
C MET A 72 6.58 2.11 3.73
N ILE A 73 5.62 2.16 2.81
CA ILE A 73 5.51 3.24 1.81
C ILE A 73 4.12 3.89 1.92
N GLU A 74 4.10 5.23 1.85
CA GLU A 74 2.86 6.00 1.76
C GLU A 74 2.48 6.24 0.28
N ILE A 75 1.25 5.91 -0.08
CA ILE A 75 0.72 6.04 -1.43
C ILE A 75 -0.23 7.22 -1.52
N ARG A 76 0.10 8.16 -2.41
CA ARG A 76 -0.74 9.32 -2.74
C ARG A 76 -1.13 9.41 -4.22
N HIS A 77 -0.49 8.60 -5.06
CA HIS A 77 -0.68 8.65 -6.51
C HIS A 77 -0.74 7.26 -7.13
N ARG A 78 -1.62 7.07 -8.11
CA ARG A 78 -1.84 5.77 -8.76
C ARG A 78 -0.59 5.20 -9.42
N HIS A 79 0.30 6.07 -9.94
CA HIS A 79 1.55 5.67 -10.59
C HIS A 79 2.61 5.12 -9.62
N ALA A 80 2.37 5.21 -8.31
CA ALA A 80 3.20 4.56 -7.32
C ALA A 80 2.93 3.05 -7.23
N VAL A 81 1.82 2.56 -7.81
CA VAL A 81 1.41 1.16 -7.75
C VAL A 81 1.18 0.61 -9.15
N GLU A 82 1.76 -0.55 -9.41
CA GLU A 82 1.58 -1.36 -10.62
C GLU A 82 0.97 -2.70 -10.21
N VAL A 83 -0.15 -3.09 -10.83
CA VAL A 83 -0.73 -4.42 -10.61
C VAL A 83 -0.07 -5.39 -11.58
N LEU A 84 0.50 -6.47 -11.05
CA LEU A 84 1.17 -7.51 -11.81
C LEU A 84 0.15 -8.65 -12.00
N GLY A 85 -0.25 -8.88 -13.26
CA GLY A 85 -1.20 -9.92 -13.64
C GLY A 85 -0.64 -11.34 -13.59
#